data_AF-A0A944VUW3-F1
#
_entry.id   AF-A0A944VUW3-F1
#
_cell.length_a   1.000
_cell.length_b   1.000
_cell.length_c   1.000
_cell.angle_alpha   90.00
_cell.angle_beta   90.00
_cell.angle_gamma   90.00
#
_symmetry.space_group_name_H-M   'P 1'
#
loop_
_entity.id
_entity.type
_entity.pdbx_description
1 polymer ?
#
loop_
_entity_poly.entity_id
_entity_poly.type
_entity_poly.pdbx_seq_one_letter_code
_entity_poly.pdbx_strand_id
1 'polypeptide(L)'
;MQNLPSGKNISRDWSRLTVSNNLDYLPVILNYVGTIAEHVGFDSEERKRIELATEEVATNVIECAFAPDEIATFDIICQRAPNGLQIIVHDNGIPYNPTSGESYDPNKDIDSQTSKGLGGFLIRGFMDEYQFCNLGPEGKETRLVKFFNSDKIINEDLPTPEPEIPKPTLSQDTEKIDFSIRLMKPDEAIEVAKCIYDSYGYSYANEHIYYPERIVAFNKSGTIRSAVAVTNTDEMAGHFALLFYDYLPAEIGIAVTKKRYRGHGLARFLGEFLVEEANHMGLKGVHVKGVTVHPYTQKFSQKLGYKDCGFLLAHSPKTLSFKGIADELSQRNSDVVGFKYLQKPELKDLYLPEHHSEMILKLFANLDTPVKMVAPTNSLPLNNQTVMNVSINSMRSLGEIRILQYGKDIIMSLRRELHRLRKEEVHVIEMFLSLSDPMTPVFVPEIEKLGFFFTGIMPETAGGDSMILQYLNGVQIEYEELTIVSDMANELLTYIQENDPYYT
;
A
#
# COMPACT_ATOMS: atom_id res chain seq x y z
N MET A 1 29.33 19.37 -5.05
CA MET A 1 28.62 18.50 -6.02
C MET A 1 28.56 17.12 -5.41
N GLN A 2 27.49 16.82 -4.67
CA GLN A 2 27.19 15.48 -4.17
C GLN A 2 26.22 14.79 -5.14
N ASN A 3 26.38 13.47 -5.26
CA ASN A 3 25.83 12.64 -6.32
C ASN A 3 24.29 12.58 -6.29
N LEU A 4 23.71 12.67 -7.49
CA LEU A 4 22.29 12.47 -7.81
C LEU A 4 21.88 11.00 -7.58
N PRO A 5 20.62 10.73 -7.21
CA PRO A 5 20.07 9.38 -7.29
C PRO A 5 19.94 8.98 -8.77
N SER A 6 20.78 8.04 -9.20
CA SER A 6 20.75 7.45 -10.53
C SER A 6 19.80 6.23 -10.56
N GLY A 7 18.66 6.34 -11.23
CA GLY A 7 17.91 5.17 -11.67
C GLY A 7 16.39 5.33 -11.83
N LYS A 8 15.96 5.54 -13.08
CA LYS A 8 14.63 5.27 -13.69
C LYS A 8 13.44 6.23 -13.40
N ASN A 9 13.20 7.11 -14.39
CA ASN A 9 11.93 7.74 -14.80
C ASN A 9 10.94 8.20 -13.70
N ILE A 10 11.41 9.08 -12.82
CA ILE A 10 10.53 9.97 -12.05
C ILE A 10 10.30 11.24 -12.90
N SER A 11 9.07 11.75 -12.90
CA SER A 11 8.71 13.08 -13.44
C SER A 11 9.83 14.10 -13.17
N ARG A 12 10.34 14.76 -14.23
CA ARG A 12 11.47 15.72 -14.18
C ARG A 12 11.18 17.03 -13.42
N ASP A 13 10.02 17.12 -12.76
CA ASP A 13 9.54 18.35 -12.12
C ASP A 13 9.62 18.21 -10.59
N TRP A 14 10.77 18.64 -10.04
CA TRP A 14 11.03 18.70 -8.61
C TRP A 14 11.79 19.98 -8.26
N SER A 15 11.67 20.39 -7.01
CA SER A 15 12.39 21.54 -6.45
C SER A 15 12.89 21.20 -5.05
N ARG A 16 13.99 21.83 -4.62
CA ARG A 16 14.59 21.65 -3.29
C ARG A 16 14.90 23.00 -2.66
N LEU A 17 14.51 23.14 -1.41
CA LEU A 17 14.85 24.27 -0.53
C LEU A 17 15.66 23.73 0.65
N THR A 18 16.89 24.23 0.83
CA THR A 18 17.72 23.94 2.00
C THR A 18 17.68 25.12 2.94
N VAL A 19 17.36 24.90 4.21
CA VAL A 19 17.31 25.95 5.25
C VAL A 19 18.06 25.50 6.49
N SER A 20 18.51 26.45 7.30
CA SER A 20 19.03 26.15 8.63
C SER A 20 17.90 25.75 9.58
N ASN A 21 18.22 24.98 10.61
CA ASN A 21 17.31 24.60 11.71
C ASN A 21 16.95 25.79 12.64
N ASN A 22 16.39 26.86 12.08
CA ASN A 22 15.89 28.03 12.82
C ASN A 22 14.43 28.28 12.43
N LEU A 23 13.56 28.43 13.45
CA LEU A 23 12.12 28.73 13.30
C LEU A 23 11.84 29.99 12.48
N ASP A 24 12.77 30.94 12.40
CA ASP A 24 12.65 32.13 11.55
C ASP A 24 12.47 31.79 10.06
N TYR A 25 12.92 30.60 9.63
CA TYR A 25 12.74 30.12 8.25
C TYR A 25 11.42 29.37 8.03
N LEU A 26 10.63 29.09 9.07
CA LEU A 26 9.36 28.39 8.93
C LEU A 26 8.40 29.10 7.94
N PRO A 27 8.22 30.44 7.98
CA PRO A 27 7.41 31.13 6.96
C PRO A 27 7.93 30.96 5.53
N VAL A 28 9.25 30.83 5.35
CA VAL A 28 9.87 30.59 4.04
C VAL A 28 9.56 29.18 3.55
N ILE A 29 9.65 28.19 4.44
CA ILE A 29 9.29 26.78 4.14
C ILE A 29 7.83 26.68 3.72
N LEU A 30 6.91 27.26 4.51
CA LEU A 30 5.48 27.19 4.24
C LEU A 30 5.11 27.93 2.96
N ASN A 31 5.69 29.11 2.71
CA ASN A 31 5.45 29.83 1.47
C ASN A 31 5.98 29.07 0.24
N TYR A 32 7.16 28.46 0.37
CA TYR A 32 7.76 27.63 -0.67
C TYR A 32 6.85 26.44 -1.03
N VAL A 33 6.47 25.65 -0.03
CA VAL A 33 5.59 24.49 -0.23
C VAL A 33 4.20 24.91 -0.72
N GLY A 34 3.61 25.94 -0.12
CA GLY A 34 2.30 26.45 -0.51
C GLY A 34 2.25 26.97 -1.95
N THR A 35 3.29 27.69 -2.38
CA THR A 35 3.41 28.17 -3.77
C THR A 35 3.53 27.01 -4.74
N ILE A 36 4.27 25.95 -4.37
CA ILE A 36 4.39 24.75 -5.21
C ILE A 36 3.06 23.99 -5.23
N ALA A 37 2.37 23.83 -4.10
CA ALA A 37 1.06 23.20 -4.04
C ALA A 37 0.03 23.92 -4.94
N GLU A 38 -0.02 25.25 -4.90
CA GLU A 38 -0.86 26.04 -5.81
C GLU A 38 -0.46 25.86 -7.27
N HIS A 39 0.84 25.89 -7.57
CA HIS A 39 1.34 25.69 -8.92
C HIS A 39 1.01 24.29 -9.47
N VAL A 40 1.04 23.29 -8.60
CA VAL A 40 0.70 21.90 -8.94
C VAL A 40 -0.81 21.75 -9.15
N GLY A 41 -1.64 22.53 -8.46
CA GLY A 41 -3.08 22.65 -8.72
C GLY A 41 -4.01 22.52 -7.51
N PHE A 42 -3.47 22.56 -6.27
CA PHE A 42 -4.28 22.54 -5.05
C PHE A 42 -4.97 23.89 -4.83
N ASP A 43 -6.20 23.86 -4.32
CA ASP A 43 -6.92 25.08 -3.94
C ASP A 43 -6.41 25.65 -2.60
N SER A 44 -6.94 26.81 -2.21
CA SER A 44 -6.50 27.50 -1.00
C SER A 44 -6.78 26.75 0.29
N GLU A 45 -7.77 25.86 0.34
CA GLU A 45 -8.08 25.08 1.54
C GLU A 45 -7.09 23.93 1.67
N GLU A 46 -6.91 23.16 0.59
CA GLU A 46 -5.95 22.07 0.54
C GLU A 46 -4.50 22.56 0.68
N ARG A 47 -4.17 23.71 0.08
CA ARG A 47 -2.89 24.39 0.33
C ARG A 47 -2.64 24.60 1.82
N LYS A 48 -3.62 25.11 2.57
CA LYS A 48 -3.46 25.34 4.02
C LYS A 48 -3.28 24.02 4.78
N ARG A 49 -4.00 22.97 4.40
CA ARG A 49 -3.85 21.63 5.00
C ARG A 49 -2.45 21.07 4.76
N ILE A 50 -1.93 21.21 3.54
CA ILE A 50 -0.56 20.82 3.16
C ILE A 50 0.48 21.66 3.91
N GLU A 51 0.28 22.98 4.01
CA GLU A 51 1.13 23.88 4.79
C GLU A 51 1.16 23.47 6.26
N LEU A 52 0.01 23.21 6.89
CA LEU A 52 -0.07 22.75 8.29
C LEU A 52 0.64 21.42 8.49
N ALA A 53 0.42 20.42 7.62
CA ALA A 53 1.13 19.14 7.72
C ALA A 53 2.66 19.31 7.56
N THR A 54 3.08 20.21 6.67
CA THR A 54 4.50 20.55 6.49
C THR A 54 5.05 21.29 7.69
N GLU A 55 4.28 22.20 8.30
CA GLU A 55 4.62 22.95 9.51
C GLU A 55 4.94 22.00 10.66
N GLU A 56 4.11 20.98 10.84
CA GLU A 56 4.30 19.97 11.89
C GLU A 56 5.59 19.18 11.69
N VAL A 57 5.90 18.77 10.45
CA VAL A 57 7.14 18.05 10.16
C VAL A 57 8.36 18.98 10.30
N ALA A 58 8.31 20.19 9.75
CA ALA A 58 9.42 21.14 9.77
C ALA A 58 9.74 21.63 11.19
N THR A 59 8.70 21.96 11.98
CA THR A 59 8.84 22.36 13.39
C THR A 59 9.47 21.23 14.20
N ASN A 60 9.05 19.98 13.95
CA ASN A 60 9.67 18.84 14.60
C ASN A 60 11.15 18.69 14.25
N VAL A 61 11.55 18.91 13.00
CA VAL A 61 12.97 18.90 12.63
C VAL A 61 13.73 19.99 13.37
N ILE A 62 13.20 21.21 13.39
CA ILE A 62 13.87 22.37 14.00
C ILE A 62 14.01 22.20 15.52
N GLU A 63 12.94 21.78 16.20
CA GLU A 63 12.90 21.75 17.68
C GLU A 63 13.41 20.44 18.29
N CYS A 64 13.28 19.31 17.58
CA CYS A 64 13.51 17.99 18.15
C CYS A 64 14.63 17.19 17.47
N ALA A 65 15.04 17.53 16.25
CA ALA A 65 16.03 16.70 15.53
C ALA A 65 17.48 17.05 15.90
N PHE A 66 17.77 18.27 16.36
CA PHE A 66 19.14 18.71 16.64
C PHE A 66 19.31 19.13 18.11
N ALA A 67 20.55 19.17 18.60
CA ALA A 67 20.79 19.72 19.94
C ALA A 67 20.46 21.23 19.98
N PRO A 68 20.07 21.80 21.14
CA PRO A 68 19.59 23.19 21.24
C PRO A 68 20.49 24.30 20.67
N ASP A 69 21.79 24.03 20.53
CA ASP A 69 22.80 24.97 19.99
C ASP A 69 23.49 24.45 18.71
N GLU A 70 23.02 23.32 18.16
CA GLU A 70 23.60 22.74 16.96
C GLU A 70 23.11 23.51 15.72
N ILE A 71 24.06 24.05 14.96
CA ILE A 71 23.76 24.69 13.67
C ILE A 71 23.77 23.61 12.60
N ALA A 72 22.58 23.27 12.10
CA ALA A 72 22.38 22.26 11.08
C ALA A 72 21.51 22.80 9.93
N THR A 73 21.46 22.03 8.85
CA THR A 73 20.57 22.30 7.72
C THR A 73 19.72 21.08 7.43
N PHE A 74 18.53 21.33 6.90
CA PHE A 74 17.64 20.29 6.39
C PHE A 74 17.01 20.74 5.08
N ASP A 75 16.50 19.77 4.32
CA ASP A 75 15.96 19.95 2.99
C ASP A 75 14.46 19.74 2.95
N ILE A 76 13.77 20.61 2.21
CA ILE A 76 12.38 20.44 1.79
C ILE A 76 12.40 20.23 0.28
N ILE A 77 12.05 19.03 -0.15
CA ILE A 77 12.01 18.64 -1.57
C ILE A 77 10.55 18.43 -1.96
N CYS A 78 10.09 19.16 -2.96
CA CYS A 78 8.76 19.00 -3.51
C CYS A 78 8.89 18.32 -4.87
N GLN A 79 8.20 17.20 -5.05
CA GLN A 79 8.17 16.45 -6.31
C GLN A 79 6.74 16.38 -6.81
N ARG A 80 6.54 16.74 -8.07
CA ARG A 80 5.23 16.57 -8.70
C ARG A 80 4.94 15.09 -8.87
N ALA A 81 3.98 14.59 -8.10
CA ALA A 81 3.39 13.29 -8.31
C ALA A 81 2.35 13.38 -9.44
N PRO A 82 2.10 12.30 -10.19
CA PRO A 82 1.13 12.28 -11.28
C PRO A 82 -0.25 12.86 -10.93
N ASN A 83 -0.71 12.58 -9.71
CA ASN A 83 -2.03 12.92 -9.19
C ASN A 83 -1.96 13.78 -7.91
N GLY A 84 -0.85 14.47 -7.67
CA GLY A 84 -0.68 15.25 -6.46
C GLY A 84 0.71 15.85 -6.28
N LEU A 85 1.08 16.04 -5.01
CA LEU A 85 2.35 16.58 -4.56
C LEU A 85 2.96 15.65 -3.52
N GLN A 86 4.21 15.26 -3.73
CA GLN A 86 5.04 14.65 -2.70
C GLN A 86 5.96 15.70 -2.10
N ILE A 87 6.01 15.74 -0.78
CA ILE A 87 6.89 16.61 0.01
C ILE A 87 7.81 15.71 0.82
N ILE A 88 9.11 15.87 0.66
CA ILE A 88 10.14 15.11 1.37
C ILE A 88 10.90 16.09 2.25
N VAL A 89 10.90 15.85 3.54
CA VAL A 89 11.73 16.56 4.52
C VAL A 89 12.91 15.66 4.88
N HIS A 90 14.11 16.03 4.47
CA HIS A 90 15.35 15.27 4.72
C HIS A 90 16.25 16.01 5.70
N ASP A 91 16.71 15.31 6.74
CA ASP A 91 17.61 15.87 7.74
C ASP A 91 18.56 14.82 8.34
N ASN A 92 19.66 15.28 8.93
CA ASN A 92 20.69 14.44 9.58
C ASN A 92 20.59 14.45 11.11
N GLY A 93 19.48 14.94 11.66
CA GLY A 93 19.26 15.00 13.09
C GLY A 93 18.94 13.63 13.69
N ILE A 94 18.67 13.63 14.99
CA ILE A 94 18.29 12.45 15.75
C ILE A 94 17.13 11.75 15.03
N PRO A 95 17.24 10.42 14.79
CA PRO A 95 16.21 9.62 14.12
C PRO A 95 14.96 9.50 14.99
N TYR A 96 14.18 10.58 14.96
CA TYR A 96 12.95 10.80 15.68
C TYR A 96 11.87 11.19 14.67
N ASN A 97 10.73 10.51 14.73
CA ASN A 97 9.60 10.76 13.84
C ASN A 97 8.59 11.69 14.54
N PRO A 98 8.16 12.80 13.90
CA PRO A 98 7.20 13.77 14.46
C PRO A 98 5.90 13.16 14.98
N THR A 99 5.44 12.04 14.39
CA THR A 99 4.15 11.42 14.71
C THR A 99 4.18 10.49 15.92
N SER A 100 5.36 10.27 16.53
CA SER A 100 5.55 9.33 17.65
C SER A 100 5.09 9.85 19.04
N GLY A 101 4.46 11.03 19.08
CA GLY A 101 3.89 11.69 20.25
C GLY A 101 2.61 11.03 20.80
N GLU A 102 2.07 11.54 21.92
CA GLU A 102 0.77 11.11 22.52
C GLU A 102 -0.35 11.14 21.47
N SER A 103 -1.39 10.31 21.59
CA SER A 103 -2.53 10.40 20.66
C SER A 103 -3.40 11.59 21.08
N TYR A 104 -3.58 12.55 20.17
CA TYR A 104 -4.48 13.68 20.36
C TYR A 104 -5.92 13.23 20.09
N ASP A 105 -6.83 13.52 21.02
CA ASP A 105 -8.25 13.19 20.89
C ASP A 105 -9.06 14.48 20.74
N PRO A 106 -9.64 14.77 19.57
CA PRO A 106 -10.39 15.99 19.34
C PRO A 106 -11.66 16.12 20.20
N ASN A 107 -12.10 15.03 20.86
CA ASN A 107 -13.27 15.02 21.73
C ASN A 107 -12.93 15.23 23.21
N LYS A 108 -11.64 15.24 23.59
CA LYS A 108 -11.21 15.58 24.95
C LYS A 108 -11.11 17.09 25.12
N ASP A 109 -11.39 17.54 26.33
CA ASP A 109 -11.25 18.96 26.68
C ASP A 109 -9.80 19.42 26.45
N ILE A 110 -9.63 20.60 25.86
CA ILE A 110 -8.31 21.16 25.48
C ILE A 110 -7.40 21.30 26.71
N ASP A 111 -7.97 21.61 27.87
CA ASP A 111 -7.24 21.75 29.14
C ASP A 111 -6.86 20.39 29.76
N SER A 112 -7.43 19.30 29.27
CA SER A 112 -7.23 17.93 29.77
C SER A 112 -6.20 17.11 28.97
N GLN A 113 -5.68 17.68 27.88
CA GLN A 113 -4.71 17.02 27.00
C GLN A 113 -3.55 17.96 26.63
N THR A 114 -2.38 17.39 26.34
CA THR A 114 -1.24 18.18 25.91
C THR A 114 -1.26 18.40 24.39
N SER A 115 -0.61 19.46 23.91
CA SER A 115 -0.41 19.68 22.46
C SER A 115 0.49 18.61 21.82
N LYS A 116 1.16 17.76 22.62
CA LYS A 116 1.97 16.65 22.11
C LYS A 116 1.03 15.61 21.51
N GLY A 117 1.15 15.39 20.19
CA GLY A 117 0.28 14.47 19.46
C GLY A 117 -0.60 15.10 18.41
N LEU A 118 -0.87 16.40 18.56
CA LEU A 118 -1.67 17.17 17.60
C LEU A 118 -1.04 17.12 16.22
N GLY A 119 0.29 17.27 16.12
CA GLY A 119 0.98 17.21 14.84
C GLY A 119 0.81 15.90 14.08
N GLY A 120 0.90 14.76 14.78
CA GLY A 120 0.63 13.46 14.16
C GLY A 120 -0.83 13.31 13.73
N PHE A 121 -1.77 13.83 14.52
CA PHE A 121 -3.19 13.86 14.16
C PHE A 121 -3.44 14.73 12.92
N LEU A 122 -2.85 15.92 12.84
CA LEU A 122 -2.98 16.83 11.70
C LEU A 122 -2.37 16.24 10.43
N ILE A 123 -1.15 15.68 10.50
CA ILE A 123 -0.52 15.02 9.34
C ILE A 123 -1.41 13.89 8.81
N ARG A 124 -1.98 13.05 9.68
CA ARG A 124 -2.86 11.94 9.27
C ARG A 124 -4.22 12.41 8.74
N GLY A 125 -4.75 13.51 9.26
CA GLY A 125 -6.00 14.09 8.80
C GLY A 125 -5.87 14.87 7.49
N PHE A 126 -4.68 15.42 7.21
CA PHE A 126 -4.46 16.30 6.06
C PHE A 126 -3.74 15.64 4.91
N MET A 127 -2.86 14.65 5.14
CA MET A 127 -2.10 13.95 4.11
C MET A 127 -2.66 12.55 3.86
N ASP A 128 -2.57 12.08 2.62
CA ASP A 128 -3.15 10.78 2.24
C ASP A 128 -2.19 9.63 2.53
N GLU A 129 -0.90 9.86 2.29
CA GLU A 129 0.16 8.93 2.67
C GLU A 129 1.25 9.62 3.50
N TYR A 130 1.75 8.84 4.45
CA TYR A 130 2.84 9.21 5.32
C TYR A 130 3.89 8.10 5.30
N GLN A 131 5.12 8.44 4.94
CA GLN A 131 6.24 7.51 4.95
C GLN A 131 7.43 8.11 5.69
N PHE A 132 7.99 7.33 6.60
CA PHE A 132 9.24 7.64 7.27
C PHE A 132 10.32 6.66 6.82
N CYS A 133 11.45 7.20 6.38
CA CYS A 133 12.61 6.44 5.96
C CYS A 133 13.77 6.77 6.89
N ASN A 134 14.24 5.78 7.65
CA ASN A 134 15.52 5.91 8.35
C ASN A 134 16.62 5.45 7.38
N LEU A 135 17.47 6.38 6.96
CA LEU A 135 18.55 6.15 5.99
C LEU A 135 19.90 5.83 6.66
N GLY A 136 19.91 5.59 7.97
CA GLY A 136 21.12 5.26 8.73
C GLY A 136 22.14 6.42 8.69
N PRO A 137 23.35 6.23 8.16
CA PRO A 137 24.35 7.30 8.07
C PRO A 137 23.95 8.50 7.18
N GLU A 138 22.99 8.31 6.28
CA GLU A 138 22.50 9.38 5.39
C GLU A 138 21.34 10.19 6.01
N GLY A 139 21.07 9.99 7.31
CA GLY A 139 20.04 10.73 8.05
C GLY A 139 18.67 10.06 7.96
N LYS A 140 17.62 10.87 7.87
CA LYS A 140 16.23 10.42 7.80
C LYS A 140 15.42 11.25 6.82
N GLU A 141 14.35 10.67 6.30
CA GLU A 141 13.36 11.37 5.50
C GLU A 141 11.95 11.16 6.05
N THR A 142 11.18 12.23 6.08
CA THR A 142 9.72 12.18 6.20
C THR A 142 9.11 12.58 4.88
N ARG A 143 8.37 11.66 4.26
CA ARG A 143 7.69 11.84 2.99
C ARG A 143 6.19 11.94 3.22
N LEU A 144 5.62 13.05 2.80
CA LEU A 144 4.19 13.29 2.79
C LEU A 144 3.72 13.23 1.35
N VAL A 145 2.62 12.54 1.09
CA VAL A 145 1.96 12.57 -0.22
C VAL A 145 0.57 13.10 -0.03
N LYS A 146 0.24 14.14 -0.81
CA LYS A 146 -1.12 14.63 -0.97
C LYS A 146 -1.55 14.47 -2.41
N PHE A 147 -2.72 13.92 -2.62
CA PHE A 147 -3.36 13.78 -3.91
C PHE A 147 -4.43 14.85 -4.12
N PHE A 148 -4.64 15.31 -5.36
CA PHE A 148 -5.63 16.36 -5.65
C PHE A 148 -7.02 15.96 -5.20
N ASN A 149 -7.70 16.71 -4.33
CA ASN A 149 -9.14 16.49 -4.13
C ASN A 149 -9.89 16.68 -5.44
N SER A 150 -10.81 15.80 -5.73
CA SER A 150 -11.64 15.88 -6.93
C SER A 150 -12.95 16.62 -6.72
N ASP A 151 -13.12 17.22 -5.55
CA ASP A 151 -14.39 17.78 -5.09
C ASP A 151 -14.70 19.16 -5.72
N LYS A 152 -14.49 19.29 -7.03
CA LYS A 152 -15.11 20.36 -7.84
C LYS A 152 -16.26 19.87 -8.71
N ILE A 153 -16.99 18.84 -8.25
CA ILE A 153 -18.37 18.56 -8.67
C ILE A 153 -19.22 18.09 -7.47
N ILE A 154 -19.19 18.77 -6.33
CA ILE A 154 -20.28 18.63 -5.35
C ILE A 154 -20.59 20.01 -4.77
N ASN A 155 -21.35 20.79 -5.53
CA ASN A 155 -22.19 21.86 -5.00
C ASN A 155 -23.36 22.02 -5.96
N GLU A 156 -24.38 21.20 -5.76
CA GLU A 156 -25.78 21.53 -6.01
C GLU A 156 -26.63 20.46 -5.31
N ASP A 157 -27.46 20.93 -4.37
CA ASP A 157 -28.53 20.25 -3.63
C ASP A 157 -28.63 18.72 -3.72
N LEU A 158 -28.27 18.05 -2.61
CA LEU A 158 -28.63 16.65 -2.37
C LEU A 158 -30.15 16.46 -2.57
N PRO A 159 -30.61 15.65 -3.53
CA PRO A 159 -32.00 15.27 -3.57
C PRO A 159 -32.31 14.37 -2.38
N THR A 160 -33.47 14.59 -1.77
CA THR A 160 -34.19 13.64 -0.91
C THR A 160 -34.16 12.22 -1.46
N PRO A 161 -34.24 11.18 -0.62
CA PRO A 161 -34.11 9.79 -1.05
C PRO A 161 -35.14 9.48 -2.13
N GLU A 162 -34.67 9.26 -3.36
CA GLU A 162 -35.49 8.76 -4.45
C GLU A 162 -35.87 7.29 -4.17
N PRO A 163 -37.08 6.89 -4.61
CA PRO A 163 -37.71 5.64 -4.19
C PRO A 163 -36.90 4.41 -4.63
N GLU A 164 -37.00 3.34 -3.84
CA GLU A 164 -36.39 2.03 -4.10
C GLU A 164 -36.51 1.65 -5.58
N ILE A 165 -35.37 1.67 -6.26
CA ILE A 165 -35.23 1.06 -7.58
C ILE A 165 -35.51 -0.44 -7.38
N PRO A 166 -36.51 -1.02 -8.07
CA PRO A 166 -36.84 -2.42 -7.88
C PRO A 166 -35.60 -3.28 -8.09
N LYS A 167 -35.39 -4.24 -7.17
CA LYS A 167 -34.29 -5.20 -7.23
C LYS A 167 -34.17 -5.75 -8.66
N PRO A 168 -33.02 -5.58 -9.34
CA PRO A 168 -32.86 -6.13 -10.68
C PRO A 168 -32.91 -7.65 -10.61
N THR A 169 -33.84 -8.24 -11.34
CA THR A 169 -33.87 -9.68 -11.63
C THR A 169 -32.54 -10.07 -12.29
N LEU A 170 -31.93 -11.17 -11.83
CA LEU A 170 -30.86 -11.85 -12.57
C LEU A 170 -31.38 -12.16 -13.98
N SER A 171 -31.04 -11.34 -14.98
CA SER A 171 -31.37 -11.63 -16.36
C SER A 171 -30.56 -12.86 -16.79
N GLN A 172 -31.25 -14.00 -16.86
CA GLN A 172 -30.74 -15.28 -17.35
C GLN A 172 -30.68 -15.35 -18.89
N ASP A 173 -30.68 -14.21 -19.58
CA ASP A 173 -30.54 -14.15 -21.04
C ASP A 173 -29.08 -13.87 -21.40
N THR A 174 -28.26 -14.92 -21.42
CA THR A 174 -26.91 -14.84 -21.99
C THR A 174 -26.96 -15.03 -23.50
N GLU A 175 -27.51 -14.05 -24.22
CA GLU A 175 -27.07 -13.86 -25.60
C GLU A 175 -25.59 -13.48 -25.56
N LYS A 176 -24.75 -14.21 -26.29
CA LYS A 176 -23.32 -13.89 -26.38
C LYS A 176 -23.18 -12.47 -26.92
N ILE A 177 -22.71 -11.55 -26.09
CA ILE A 177 -22.38 -10.20 -26.52
C ILE A 177 -21.06 -10.19 -27.28
N ASP A 178 -21.00 -9.41 -28.36
CA ASP A 178 -19.74 -9.07 -29.02
C ASP A 178 -19.07 -7.91 -28.28
N PHE A 179 -17.78 -8.08 -27.99
CA PHE A 179 -16.95 -7.07 -27.33
C PHE A 179 -15.51 -7.13 -27.82
N SER A 180 -14.78 -6.06 -27.57
CA SER A 180 -13.34 -5.96 -27.78
C SER A 180 -12.64 -5.61 -26.47
N ILE A 181 -11.37 -6.00 -26.34
CA ILE A 181 -10.52 -5.66 -25.20
C ILE A 181 -9.41 -4.74 -25.70
N ARG A 182 -9.19 -3.63 -25.00
CA ARG A 182 -8.14 -2.67 -25.31
C ARG A 182 -7.73 -1.89 -24.07
N LEU A 183 -6.64 -1.13 -24.19
CA LEU A 183 -6.29 -0.13 -23.18
C LEU A 183 -7.39 0.93 -23.08
N MET A 184 -7.56 1.44 -21.86
CA MET A 184 -8.53 2.49 -21.53
C MET A 184 -8.13 3.82 -22.20
N LYS A 185 -9.12 4.53 -22.75
CA LYS A 185 -8.97 5.91 -23.20
C LYS A 185 -9.26 6.88 -22.04
N PRO A 186 -8.67 8.08 -22.02
CA PRO A 186 -8.86 9.03 -20.92
C PRO A 186 -10.32 9.41 -20.63
N ASP A 187 -11.15 9.52 -21.67
CA ASP A 187 -12.58 9.87 -21.57
C ASP A 187 -13.45 8.76 -20.97
N GLU A 188 -12.93 7.53 -20.85
CA GLU A 188 -13.64 6.40 -20.25
C GLU A 188 -13.45 6.31 -18.72
N ALA A 189 -12.56 7.12 -18.14
CA ALA A 189 -12.27 7.09 -16.71
C ALA A 189 -13.52 7.34 -15.84
N ILE A 190 -14.47 8.16 -16.32
CA ILE A 190 -15.74 8.39 -15.63
C ILE A 190 -16.60 7.12 -15.55
N GLU A 191 -16.58 6.29 -16.60
CA GLU A 191 -17.33 5.04 -16.62
C GLU A 191 -16.70 3.99 -15.70
N VAL A 192 -15.38 4.01 -15.53
CA VAL A 192 -14.67 3.19 -14.53
C VAL A 192 -15.10 3.58 -13.12
N ALA A 193 -15.06 4.87 -12.79
CA ALA A 193 -15.46 5.38 -11.48
C ALA A 193 -16.92 5.02 -11.14
N LYS A 194 -17.85 5.22 -12.09
CA LYS A 194 -19.25 4.79 -11.94
C LYS A 194 -19.38 3.29 -11.71
N CYS A 195 -18.66 2.47 -12.49
CA CYS A 195 -18.74 1.02 -12.37
C CYS A 195 -18.18 0.50 -11.02
N ILE A 196 -17.19 1.18 -10.47
CA ILE A 196 -16.65 0.93 -9.12
C ILE A 196 -17.70 1.30 -8.07
N TYR A 197 -18.31 2.49 -8.18
CA TYR A 197 -19.40 2.91 -7.28
C TYR A 197 -20.60 1.95 -7.30
N ASP A 198 -20.97 1.45 -8.47
CA ASP A 198 -22.06 0.46 -8.61
C ASP A 198 -21.75 -0.88 -7.93
N SER A 199 -20.46 -1.20 -7.80
CA SER A 199 -19.97 -2.46 -7.23
C SER A 199 -19.62 -2.36 -5.74
N TYR A 200 -19.18 -1.20 -5.27
CA TYR A 200 -18.63 -1.02 -3.92
C TYR A 200 -19.22 0.17 -3.14
N GLY A 201 -20.08 1.00 -3.76
CA GLY A 201 -20.47 2.28 -3.14
C GLY A 201 -19.28 3.20 -3.00
N TYR A 202 -19.09 3.82 -1.83
CA TYR A 202 -17.87 4.57 -1.48
C TYR A 202 -16.92 3.75 -0.58
N SER A 203 -17.16 2.45 -0.43
CA SER A 203 -16.41 1.60 0.51
C SER A 203 -15.10 1.05 -0.05
N TYR A 204 -14.85 1.17 -1.37
CA TYR A 204 -13.61 0.70 -1.98
C TYR A 204 -12.40 1.42 -1.38
N ALA A 205 -11.45 0.63 -0.87
CA ALA A 205 -10.34 1.13 -0.05
C ALA A 205 -9.31 1.99 -0.81
N ASN A 206 -9.43 2.13 -2.14
CA ASN A 206 -8.66 3.10 -2.92
C ASN A 206 -9.62 4.17 -3.42
N GLU A 207 -9.75 5.26 -2.67
CA GLU A 207 -10.63 6.39 -3.02
C GLU A 207 -10.28 7.03 -4.36
N HIS A 208 -9.01 6.96 -4.79
CA HIS A 208 -8.54 7.59 -6.01
C HIS A 208 -9.24 7.07 -7.28
N ILE A 209 -9.88 5.90 -7.19
CA ILE A 209 -10.61 5.29 -8.31
C ILE A 209 -12.02 5.88 -8.47
N TYR A 210 -12.54 6.67 -7.53
CA TYR A 210 -13.80 7.41 -7.73
C TYR A 210 -13.64 8.69 -8.56
N TYR A 211 -12.39 9.01 -8.91
CA TYR A 211 -12.00 10.32 -9.37
C TYR A 211 -11.38 10.21 -10.77
N PRO A 212 -12.16 10.49 -11.83
CA PRO A 212 -11.77 10.18 -13.21
C PRO A 212 -10.43 10.79 -13.61
N GLU A 213 -10.19 12.04 -13.24
CA GLU A 213 -8.93 12.74 -13.51
C GLU A 213 -7.73 12.10 -12.82
N ARG A 214 -7.90 11.52 -11.62
CA ARG A 214 -6.85 10.72 -10.95
C ARG A 214 -6.58 9.43 -11.71
N ILE A 215 -7.60 8.72 -12.18
CA ILE A 215 -7.44 7.50 -13.01
C ILE A 215 -6.69 7.82 -14.32
N VAL A 216 -7.04 8.93 -14.99
CA VAL A 216 -6.33 9.41 -16.19
C VAL A 216 -4.88 9.72 -15.87
N ALA A 217 -4.62 10.44 -14.78
CA ALA A 217 -3.28 10.80 -14.35
C ALA A 217 -2.42 9.56 -14.07
N PHE A 218 -2.96 8.57 -13.35
CA PHE A 218 -2.26 7.31 -13.05
C PHE A 218 -1.93 6.51 -14.30
N ASN A 219 -2.84 6.46 -15.29
CA ASN A 219 -2.57 5.81 -16.57
C ASN A 219 -1.49 6.55 -17.36
N LYS A 220 -1.52 7.89 -17.33
CA LYS A 220 -0.55 8.74 -18.04
C LYS A 220 0.86 8.63 -17.43
N SER A 221 0.98 8.51 -16.11
CA SER A 221 2.26 8.33 -15.44
C SER A 221 2.81 6.91 -15.49
N GLY A 222 1.96 5.93 -15.79
CA GLY A 222 2.31 4.51 -15.69
C GLY A 222 2.22 3.93 -14.28
N THR A 223 1.62 4.65 -13.33
CA THR A 223 1.32 4.12 -11.98
C THR A 223 0.27 3.01 -12.06
N ILE A 224 -0.67 3.12 -12.99
CA ILE A 224 -1.56 2.02 -13.37
C ILE A 224 -1.58 1.85 -14.89
N ARG A 225 -1.93 0.65 -15.35
CA ARG A 225 -2.22 0.35 -16.75
C ARG A 225 -3.60 -0.27 -16.85
N SER A 226 -4.60 0.54 -17.23
CA SER A 226 -6.00 0.16 -17.31
C SER A 226 -6.37 -0.45 -18.66
N ALA A 227 -7.14 -1.53 -18.64
CA ALA A 227 -7.80 -2.13 -19.78
C ALA A 227 -9.32 -2.12 -19.60
N VAL A 228 -10.05 -2.01 -20.71
CA VAL A 228 -11.51 -1.99 -20.75
C VAL A 228 -12.04 -3.01 -21.75
N ALA A 229 -13.20 -3.59 -21.40
CA ALA A 229 -14.00 -4.38 -22.31
C ALA A 229 -15.08 -3.48 -22.89
N VAL A 230 -15.17 -3.37 -24.22
CA VAL A 230 -16.08 -2.43 -24.90
C VAL A 230 -16.95 -3.19 -25.89
N THR A 231 -18.26 -3.00 -25.79
CA THR A 231 -19.24 -3.63 -26.68
C THR A 231 -19.18 -3.06 -28.10
N ASN A 232 -19.84 -3.71 -29.05
CA ASN A 232 -20.03 -3.19 -30.41
C ASN A 232 -20.81 -1.85 -30.47
N THR A 233 -21.53 -1.49 -29.41
CA THR A 233 -22.22 -0.19 -29.26
C THR A 233 -21.33 0.88 -28.61
N ASP A 234 -20.01 0.65 -28.52
CA ASP A 234 -19.02 1.52 -27.88
C ASP A 234 -19.27 1.79 -26.38
N GLU A 235 -19.89 0.83 -25.69
CA GLU A 235 -20.10 0.93 -24.24
C GLU A 235 -19.05 0.13 -23.46
N MET A 236 -18.44 0.78 -22.46
CA MET A 236 -17.58 0.08 -21.49
C MET A 236 -18.40 -0.89 -20.64
N ALA A 237 -18.12 -2.18 -20.80
CA ALA A 237 -18.76 -3.29 -20.10
C ALA A 237 -17.99 -3.74 -18.84
N GLY A 238 -16.68 -3.47 -18.77
CA GLY A 238 -15.85 -3.78 -17.61
C GLY A 238 -14.47 -3.15 -17.69
N HIS A 239 -13.76 -3.16 -16.57
CA HIS A 239 -12.42 -2.61 -16.39
C HIS A 239 -11.57 -3.53 -15.53
N PHE A 240 -10.26 -3.54 -15.80
CA PHE A 240 -9.26 -4.17 -14.95
C PHE A 240 -7.93 -3.41 -15.12
N ALA A 241 -7.02 -3.44 -14.15
CA ALA A 241 -5.77 -2.71 -14.26
C ALA A 241 -4.57 -3.47 -13.67
N LEU A 242 -3.39 -3.19 -14.21
CA LEU A 242 -2.13 -3.43 -13.51
C LEU A 242 -1.79 -2.21 -12.64
N LEU A 243 -1.35 -2.42 -11.42
CA LEU A 243 -0.84 -1.40 -10.51
C LEU A 243 0.66 -1.63 -10.31
N PHE A 244 1.44 -0.55 -10.35
CA PHE A 244 2.89 -0.61 -10.22
C PHE A 244 3.33 0.05 -8.92
N TYR A 245 4.21 -0.64 -8.20
CA TYR A 245 4.79 -0.18 -6.95
C TYR A 245 6.31 -0.16 -7.07
N ASP A 246 6.97 0.69 -6.28
CA ASP A 246 8.44 0.77 -6.31
C ASP A 246 9.12 -0.46 -5.69
N TYR A 247 8.41 -1.19 -4.83
CA TYR A 247 9.00 -2.24 -3.99
C TYR A 247 8.33 -3.61 -4.12
N LEU A 248 7.10 -3.69 -4.62
CA LEU A 248 6.41 -4.95 -4.89
C LEU A 248 6.41 -5.25 -6.40
N PRO A 249 6.26 -6.53 -6.78
CA PRO A 249 5.87 -6.85 -8.15
C PRO A 249 4.58 -6.12 -8.54
N ALA A 250 4.30 -6.05 -9.85
CA ALA A 250 3.06 -5.43 -10.31
C ALA A 250 1.85 -6.24 -9.83
N GLU A 251 0.80 -5.54 -9.38
CA GLU A 251 -0.48 -6.15 -9.00
C GLU A 251 -1.44 -6.12 -10.17
N ILE A 252 -2.23 -7.18 -10.37
CA ILE A 252 -3.46 -7.08 -11.15
C ILE A 252 -4.65 -6.86 -10.20
N GLY A 253 -5.39 -5.77 -10.40
CA GLY A 253 -6.39 -5.30 -9.45
C GLY A 253 -7.38 -4.32 -10.08
N ILE A 254 -8.31 -3.80 -9.27
CA ILE A 254 -9.36 -2.87 -9.73
C ILE A 254 -10.26 -3.52 -10.81
N ALA A 255 -10.67 -4.76 -10.56
CA ALA A 255 -11.54 -5.52 -11.45
C ALA A 255 -13.01 -5.12 -11.25
N VAL A 256 -13.67 -4.64 -12.30
CA VAL A 256 -15.12 -4.39 -12.29
C VAL A 256 -15.78 -4.82 -13.59
N THR A 257 -17.03 -5.27 -13.48
CA THR A 257 -17.87 -5.62 -14.62
C THR A 257 -19.28 -5.14 -14.35
N LYS A 258 -19.84 -4.33 -15.26
CA LYS A 258 -21.21 -3.82 -15.17
C LYS A 258 -22.17 -5.01 -15.04
N LYS A 259 -23.16 -4.90 -14.14
CA LYS A 259 -24.03 -6.02 -13.72
C LYS A 259 -24.64 -6.78 -14.90
N ARG A 260 -25.15 -6.07 -15.91
CA ARG A 260 -25.79 -6.64 -17.10
C ARG A 260 -24.85 -7.43 -18.03
N TYR A 261 -23.54 -7.26 -17.90
CA TYR A 261 -22.54 -7.97 -18.70
C TYR A 261 -21.79 -9.05 -17.91
N ARG A 262 -22.15 -9.28 -16.64
CA ARG A 262 -21.60 -10.39 -15.85
C ARG A 262 -21.97 -11.72 -16.50
N GLY A 263 -21.16 -12.76 -16.26
CA GLY A 263 -21.36 -14.09 -16.86
C GLY A 263 -20.76 -14.26 -18.27
N HIS A 264 -20.40 -13.19 -18.97
CA HIS A 264 -19.80 -13.25 -20.32
C HIS A 264 -18.27 -13.48 -20.32
N GLY A 265 -17.66 -13.64 -19.15
CA GLY A 265 -16.22 -13.89 -19.01
C GLY A 265 -15.33 -12.67 -19.23
N LEU A 266 -15.88 -11.45 -19.24
CA LEU A 266 -15.14 -10.20 -19.50
C LEU A 266 -13.89 -10.02 -18.61
N ALA A 267 -14.03 -10.26 -17.30
CA ALA A 267 -12.91 -10.18 -16.37
C ALA A 267 -11.75 -11.11 -16.77
N ARG A 268 -12.05 -12.30 -17.31
CA ARG A 268 -11.02 -13.26 -17.75
C ARG A 268 -10.26 -12.72 -18.96
N PHE A 269 -10.98 -12.27 -19.99
CA PHE A 269 -10.35 -11.70 -21.17
C PHE A 269 -9.54 -10.43 -20.84
N LEU A 270 -10.05 -9.59 -19.93
CA LEU A 270 -9.29 -8.43 -19.41
C LEU A 270 -8.01 -8.86 -18.70
N GLY A 271 -8.10 -9.88 -17.83
CA GLY A 271 -6.95 -10.40 -17.10
C GLY A 271 -5.90 -11.04 -18.00
N GLU A 272 -6.33 -11.83 -18.99
CA GLU A 272 -5.45 -12.42 -20.01
C GLU A 272 -4.73 -11.33 -20.81
N PHE A 273 -5.46 -10.31 -21.27
CA PHE A 273 -4.89 -9.17 -21.99
C PHE A 273 -3.85 -8.43 -21.14
N LEU A 274 -4.13 -8.14 -19.87
CA LEU A 274 -3.19 -7.45 -18.99
C LEU A 274 -1.95 -8.30 -18.65
N VAL A 275 -2.10 -9.62 -18.53
CA VAL A 275 -0.97 -10.53 -18.35
C VAL A 275 -0.07 -10.55 -19.60
N GLU A 276 -0.65 -10.48 -20.80
CA GLU A 276 0.11 -10.34 -22.04
C GLU A 276 0.82 -8.98 -22.13
N GLU A 277 0.16 -7.89 -21.73
CA GLU A 277 0.79 -6.58 -21.62
C GLU A 277 1.95 -6.57 -20.62
N ALA A 278 1.79 -7.20 -19.46
CA ALA A 278 2.85 -7.37 -18.47
C ALA A 278 4.05 -8.16 -19.03
N ASN A 279 3.79 -9.18 -19.86
CA ASN A 279 4.84 -9.90 -20.59
C ASN A 279 5.58 -9.00 -21.58
N HIS A 280 4.85 -8.22 -22.38
CA HIS A 280 5.44 -7.28 -23.35
C HIS A 280 6.29 -6.20 -22.66
N MET A 281 5.93 -5.80 -21.45
CA MET A 281 6.70 -4.87 -20.61
C MET A 281 7.97 -5.52 -20.01
N GLY A 282 8.16 -6.83 -20.16
CA GLY A 282 9.30 -7.57 -19.62
C GLY A 282 9.22 -7.77 -18.10
N LEU A 283 8.03 -7.74 -17.51
CA LEU A 283 7.87 -8.04 -16.08
C LEU A 283 8.16 -9.52 -15.83
N LYS A 284 8.74 -9.82 -14.66
CA LYS A 284 9.03 -11.22 -14.27
C LYS A 284 7.81 -11.96 -13.75
N GLY A 285 6.89 -11.24 -13.12
CA GLY A 285 5.70 -11.79 -12.49
C GLY A 285 4.70 -10.71 -12.14
N VAL A 286 3.49 -11.15 -11.81
CA VAL A 286 2.37 -10.30 -11.39
C VAL A 286 1.75 -10.98 -10.16
N HIS A 287 1.39 -10.20 -9.15
CA HIS A 287 0.60 -10.68 -8.01
C HIS A 287 -0.86 -10.25 -8.10
N VAL A 288 -1.71 -10.94 -7.35
CA VAL A 288 -3.14 -10.68 -7.24
C VAL A 288 -3.59 -10.87 -5.80
N LYS A 289 -4.56 -10.07 -5.37
CA LYS A 289 -5.20 -10.19 -4.05
C LYS A 289 -6.62 -10.74 -4.23
N GLY A 290 -6.86 -11.91 -3.67
CA GLY A 290 -8.17 -12.56 -3.65
C GLY A 290 -8.83 -12.44 -2.29
N VAL A 291 -9.87 -11.63 -2.18
CA VAL A 291 -10.63 -11.45 -0.93
C VAL A 291 -11.15 -12.78 -0.37
N THR A 292 -11.21 -12.90 0.95
CA THR A 292 -11.66 -14.13 1.65
C THR A 292 -13.14 -14.13 2.01
N VAL A 293 -13.88 -13.06 1.73
CA VAL A 293 -15.32 -12.98 2.01
C VAL A 293 -16.17 -13.77 1.00
N HIS A 294 -15.60 -14.12 -0.14
CA HIS A 294 -16.27 -14.91 -1.18
C HIS A 294 -15.24 -15.63 -2.09
N PRO A 295 -15.60 -16.73 -2.77
CA PRO A 295 -14.63 -17.53 -3.52
C PRO A 295 -14.34 -16.99 -4.94
N TYR A 296 -15.05 -15.96 -5.41
CA TYR A 296 -15.06 -15.60 -6.84
C TYR A 296 -13.70 -15.15 -7.37
N THR A 297 -13.05 -14.19 -6.71
CA THR A 297 -11.74 -13.66 -7.12
C THR A 297 -10.63 -14.72 -7.00
N GLN A 298 -10.71 -15.61 -6.01
CA GLN A 298 -9.75 -16.71 -5.85
C GLN A 298 -9.89 -17.74 -6.99
N LYS A 299 -11.11 -18.23 -7.27
CA LYS A 299 -11.38 -19.14 -8.41
C LYS A 299 -10.99 -18.52 -9.75
N PHE A 300 -11.20 -17.22 -9.88
CA PHE A 300 -10.80 -16.45 -11.04
C PHE A 300 -9.27 -16.40 -11.21
N SER A 301 -8.55 -16.10 -10.13
CA SER A 301 -7.09 -16.05 -10.12
C SER A 301 -6.46 -17.40 -10.48
N GLN A 302 -6.98 -18.51 -9.94
CA GLN A 302 -6.55 -19.87 -10.32
C GLN A 302 -6.73 -20.15 -11.81
N LYS A 303 -7.86 -19.75 -12.40
CA LYS A 303 -8.11 -19.92 -13.85
C LYS A 303 -7.15 -19.12 -14.71
N LEU A 304 -6.66 -17.98 -14.22
CA LEU A 304 -5.61 -17.20 -14.88
C LEU A 304 -4.20 -17.74 -14.61
N GLY A 305 -4.05 -18.81 -13.84
CA GLY A 305 -2.78 -19.45 -13.55
C GLY A 305 -1.97 -18.78 -12.45
N TYR A 306 -2.60 -17.95 -11.61
CA TYR A 306 -2.00 -17.52 -10.34
C TYR A 306 -2.01 -18.67 -9.36
N LYS A 307 -0.96 -18.76 -8.56
CA LYS A 307 -0.85 -19.76 -7.50
C LYS A 307 -0.70 -19.07 -6.16
N ASP A 308 -1.46 -19.53 -5.18
CA ASP A 308 -1.51 -18.91 -3.86
C ASP A 308 -0.20 -19.12 -3.10
N CYS A 309 0.28 -18.05 -2.47
CA CYS A 309 1.60 -18.02 -1.83
C CYS A 309 1.66 -17.19 -0.54
N GLY A 310 0.56 -16.56 -0.13
CA GLY A 310 0.50 -15.81 1.11
C GLY A 310 -0.88 -15.35 1.51
N PHE A 311 -0.96 -14.70 2.67
CA PHE A 311 -2.13 -14.03 3.20
C PHE A 311 -1.78 -12.62 3.67
N LEU A 312 -2.72 -11.70 3.48
CA LEU A 312 -2.77 -10.40 4.14
C LEU A 312 -4.02 -10.41 5.02
N LEU A 313 -3.87 -10.82 6.27
CA LEU A 313 -4.95 -10.90 7.24
C LEU A 313 -5.41 -9.51 7.68
N ALA A 314 -6.72 -9.30 7.76
CA ALA A 314 -7.34 -8.03 8.13
C ALA A 314 -6.84 -6.80 7.34
N HIS A 315 -6.36 -7.02 6.10
CA HIS A 315 -5.75 -6.02 5.23
C HIS A 315 -6.65 -4.80 4.99
N SER A 316 -7.96 -5.03 4.79
CA SER A 316 -8.93 -3.97 4.52
C SER A 316 -9.92 -3.79 5.67
N PRO A 317 -10.40 -2.56 5.91
CA PRO A 317 -11.30 -2.27 7.03
C PRO A 317 -12.65 -2.99 6.87
N LYS A 318 -13.33 -3.22 8.00
CA LYS A 318 -14.67 -3.83 8.06
C LYS A 318 -15.73 -3.01 7.31
N THR A 319 -15.48 -1.72 7.10
CA THR A 319 -16.35 -0.80 6.34
C THR A 319 -16.36 -1.08 4.84
N LEU A 320 -15.46 -1.92 4.32
CA LEU A 320 -15.48 -2.39 2.95
C LEU A 320 -16.77 -3.16 2.65
N SER A 321 -17.40 -2.90 1.50
CA SER A 321 -18.69 -3.46 1.11
C SER A 321 -18.68 -3.93 -0.35
N PHE A 322 -19.18 -5.13 -0.60
CA PHE A 322 -19.30 -5.73 -1.93
C PHE A 322 -20.77 -5.79 -2.34
N LYS A 323 -21.28 -4.76 -3.01
CA LYS A 323 -22.72 -4.56 -3.27
C LYS A 323 -23.36 -5.77 -3.97
N GLY A 324 -24.27 -6.43 -3.28
CA GLY A 324 -25.01 -7.61 -3.75
C GLY A 324 -24.24 -8.93 -3.67
N ILE A 325 -23.12 -8.96 -2.92
CA ILE A 325 -22.36 -10.17 -2.61
C ILE A 325 -22.15 -10.28 -1.10
N ALA A 326 -21.54 -9.26 -0.50
CA ALA A 326 -21.27 -9.16 0.93
C ALA A 326 -21.34 -7.67 1.31
N ASP A 327 -22.56 -7.20 1.56
CA ASP A 327 -22.84 -5.78 1.79
C ASP A 327 -22.27 -5.30 3.14
N GLU A 328 -22.25 -6.18 4.14
CA GLU A 328 -21.65 -5.96 5.45
C GLU A 328 -20.68 -7.10 5.75
N LEU A 329 -19.52 -6.75 6.32
CA LEU A 329 -18.53 -7.73 6.77
C LEU A 329 -18.67 -7.94 8.27
N SER A 330 -18.44 -9.16 8.75
CA SER A 330 -18.38 -9.51 10.18
C SER A 330 -17.11 -8.98 10.85
N GLN A 331 -16.00 -9.00 10.12
CA GLN A 331 -14.66 -8.60 10.55
C GLN A 331 -13.93 -7.80 9.45
N ARG A 332 -12.68 -7.39 9.71
CA ARG A 332 -11.80 -6.80 8.69
C ARG A 332 -11.53 -7.83 7.58
N ASN A 333 -11.53 -7.41 6.33
CA ASN A 333 -11.34 -8.33 5.21
C ASN A 333 -9.88 -8.77 5.09
N SER A 334 -9.67 -10.07 4.91
CA SER A 334 -8.38 -10.68 4.58
C SER A 334 -8.29 -10.99 3.09
N ASP A 335 -7.07 -11.06 2.57
CA ASP A 335 -6.79 -11.40 1.18
C ASP A 335 -5.84 -12.59 1.07
N VAL A 336 -6.13 -13.52 0.16
CA VAL A 336 -5.19 -14.52 -0.33
C VAL A 336 -4.30 -13.86 -1.38
N VAL A 337 -2.98 -13.96 -1.22
CA VAL A 337 -2.00 -13.47 -2.17
C VAL A 337 -1.67 -14.59 -3.17
N GLY A 338 -2.00 -14.35 -4.43
CA GLY A 338 -1.59 -15.18 -5.56
C GLY A 338 -0.44 -14.54 -6.33
N PHE A 339 0.48 -15.35 -6.84
CA PHE A 339 1.55 -14.89 -7.72
C PHE A 339 1.60 -15.72 -9.01
N LYS A 340 1.88 -15.06 -10.12
CA LYS A 340 2.10 -15.70 -11.42
C LYS A 340 3.43 -15.23 -12.00
N TYR A 341 4.36 -16.16 -12.15
CA TYR A 341 5.54 -15.94 -12.97
C TYR A 341 5.14 -15.83 -14.45
N LEU A 342 5.70 -14.83 -15.12
CA LEU A 342 5.52 -14.59 -16.56
C LEU A 342 6.61 -15.26 -17.39
N GLN A 343 7.76 -15.52 -16.76
CA GLN A 343 8.87 -16.27 -17.31
C GLN A 343 9.23 -17.40 -16.36
N LYS A 344 9.79 -18.49 -16.87
CA LYS A 344 10.19 -19.62 -16.02
C LYS A 344 11.21 -19.14 -14.97
N PRO A 345 10.96 -19.34 -13.66
CA PRO A 345 11.88 -18.89 -12.63
C PRO A 345 13.17 -19.71 -12.65
N GLU A 346 14.29 -19.04 -12.35
CA GLU A 346 15.60 -19.66 -12.18
C GLU A 346 15.78 -20.23 -10.76
N LEU A 347 16.86 -21.00 -10.55
CA LEU A 347 17.24 -21.49 -9.22
C LEU A 347 17.53 -20.31 -8.29
N LYS A 348 16.84 -20.27 -7.14
CA LYS A 348 16.99 -19.22 -6.15
C LYS A 348 17.81 -19.68 -4.96
N ASP A 349 18.89 -18.95 -4.65
CA ASP A 349 19.68 -19.12 -3.44
C ASP A 349 19.04 -18.28 -2.32
N LEU A 350 18.42 -18.94 -1.32
CA LEU A 350 17.64 -18.27 -0.26
C LEU A 350 18.12 -18.63 1.15
N TYR A 351 18.04 -17.67 2.06
CA TYR A 351 18.31 -17.81 3.49
C TYR A 351 16.99 -17.96 4.24
N LEU A 352 16.65 -19.20 4.62
CA LEU A 352 15.35 -19.52 5.22
C LEU A 352 15.44 -19.64 6.74
N PRO A 353 14.52 -19.04 7.51
CA PRO A 353 14.40 -19.30 8.94
C PRO A 353 14.10 -20.79 9.19
N GLU A 354 14.76 -21.42 10.15
CA GLU A 354 14.67 -22.86 10.39
C GLU A 354 13.22 -23.33 10.60
N HIS A 355 12.49 -22.65 11.49
CA HIS A 355 11.09 -22.96 11.85
C HIS A 355 10.08 -22.79 10.71
N HIS A 356 10.33 -21.89 9.74
CA HIS A 356 9.44 -21.68 8.59
C HIS A 356 9.93 -22.36 7.30
N SER A 357 11.12 -22.96 7.32
CA SER A 357 11.79 -23.44 6.11
C SER A 357 10.94 -24.42 5.31
N GLU A 358 10.27 -25.37 5.97
CA GLU A 358 9.40 -26.34 5.30
C GLU A 358 8.23 -25.67 4.57
N MET A 359 7.51 -24.77 5.25
CA MET A 359 6.38 -24.06 4.65
C MET A 359 6.83 -23.15 3.50
N ILE A 360 7.92 -22.40 3.68
CA ILE A 360 8.46 -21.54 2.62
C ILE A 360 8.86 -22.37 1.38
N LEU A 361 9.51 -23.51 1.57
CA LEU A 361 9.87 -24.42 0.46
C LEU A 361 8.62 -24.98 -0.24
N LYS A 362 7.56 -25.34 0.51
CA LYS A 362 6.27 -25.75 -0.08
C LYS A 362 5.65 -24.63 -0.92
N LEU A 363 5.67 -23.38 -0.45
CA LEU A 363 5.14 -22.24 -1.21
C LEU A 363 5.92 -21.97 -2.49
N PHE A 364 7.26 -22.04 -2.47
CA PHE A 364 8.06 -21.91 -3.70
C PHE A 364 7.89 -23.11 -4.64
N ALA A 365 7.75 -24.32 -4.10
CA ALA A 365 7.44 -25.51 -4.91
C ALA A 365 6.06 -25.37 -5.57
N ASN A 366 5.05 -24.85 -4.86
CA ASN A 366 3.76 -24.52 -5.45
C ASN A 366 3.93 -23.55 -6.63
N LEU A 367 4.80 -22.54 -6.50
CA LEU A 367 5.15 -21.59 -7.57
C LEU A 367 6.08 -22.15 -8.66
N ASP A 368 6.33 -23.46 -8.72
CA ASP A 368 7.28 -24.12 -9.64
C ASP A 368 8.70 -23.50 -9.61
N THR A 369 9.10 -22.95 -8.45
CA THR A 369 10.37 -22.24 -8.29
C THR A 369 11.37 -23.13 -7.55
N PRO A 370 12.47 -23.53 -8.19
CA PRO A 370 13.51 -24.29 -7.52
C PRO A 370 14.27 -23.39 -6.54
N VAL A 371 14.42 -23.86 -5.29
CA VAL A 371 15.12 -23.16 -4.23
C VAL A 371 16.29 -23.99 -3.73
N LYS A 372 17.44 -23.34 -3.53
CA LYS A 372 18.58 -23.86 -2.80
C LYS A 372 18.75 -23.05 -1.53
N MET A 373 18.68 -23.74 -0.40
CA MET A 373 18.94 -23.11 0.89
C MET A 373 20.43 -22.80 1.05
N VAL A 374 20.71 -21.59 1.53
CA VAL A 374 22.06 -21.12 1.84
C VAL A 374 22.16 -20.90 3.34
N ALA A 375 23.25 -21.36 3.94
CA ALA A 375 23.53 -21.12 5.34
C ALA A 375 24.07 -19.68 5.52
N PRO A 376 23.62 -18.94 6.56
CA PRO A 376 24.15 -17.61 6.83
C PRO A 376 25.65 -17.70 7.17
N THR A 377 26.45 -16.83 6.58
CA THR A 377 27.91 -16.78 6.80
C THR A 377 28.30 -16.02 8.07
N ASN A 378 27.43 -15.12 8.53
CA ASN A 378 27.60 -14.31 9.73
C ASN A 378 26.40 -14.48 10.66
N SER A 379 26.63 -14.41 11.97
CA SER A 379 25.57 -14.43 12.99
C SER A 379 25.22 -13.04 13.53
N LEU A 380 25.89 -12.00 13.05
CA LEU A 380 25.70 -10.61 13.50
C LEU A 380 25.68 -9.66 12.29
N PRO A 381 24.88 -8.58 12.34
CA PRO A 381 24.90 -7.53 11.34
C PRO A 381 26.28 -6.86 11.28
N LEU A 382 26.75 -6.62 10.05
CA LEU A 382 27.99 -5.87 9.82
C LEU A 382 27.82 -4.39 10.19
N ASN A 383 26.63 -3.85 9.94
CA ASN A 383 26.32 -2.45 10.20
C ASN A 383 25.88 -2.24 11.64
N ASN A 384 26.20 -1.07 12.20
CA ASN A 384 25.72 -0.71 13.53
C ASN A 384 24.25 -0.26 13.52
N GLN A 385 23.79 0.35 12.42
CA GLN A 385 22.47 0.95 12.28
C GLN A 385 21.63 0.25 11.21
N THR A 386 20.35 0.06 11.53
CA THR A 386 19.32 -0.48 10.65
C THR A 386 18.79 0.63 9.74
N VAL A 387 18.66 0.32 8.45
CA VAL A 387 17.95 1.16 7.48
C VAL A 387 16.60 0.49 7.21
N MET A 388 15.52 1.23 7.42
CA MET A 388 14.17 0.72 7.18
C MET A 388 13.24 1.80 6.66
N ASN A 389 12.26 1.35 5.86
CA ASN A 389 11.15 2.18 5.42
C ASN A 389 9.89 1.75 6.15
N VAL A 390 9.15 2.73 6.67
CA VAL A 390 7.84 2.51 7.28
C VAL A 390 6.82 3.43 6.62
N SER A 391 5.76 2.87 6.07
CA SER A 391 4.64 3.63 5.49
C SER A 391 3.34 3.29 6.19
N ILE A 392 2.44 4.27 6.29
CA ILE A 392 1.11 4.09 6.89
C ILE A 392 0.07 4.50 5.85
N ASN A 393 -0.88 3.61 5.62
CA ASN A 393 -2.13 3.92 4.94
C ASN A 393 -3.22 4.17 6.00
N SER A 394 -3.51 5.44 6.25
CA SER A 394 -4.45 5.87 7.28
C SER A 394 -5.86 5.32 7.04
N MET A 395 -6.32 5.31 5.79
CA MET A 395 -7.67 4.83 5.42
C MET A 395 -7.88 3.35 5.73
N ARG A 396 -6.84 2.54 5.61
CA ARG A 396 -6.88 1.12 5.97
C ARG A 396 -6.51 0.86 7.41
N SER A 397 -5.89 1.82 8.11
CA SER A 397 -5.20 1.59 9.38
C SER A 397 -4.20 0.43 9.23
N LEU A 398 -3.38 0.54 8.18
CA LEU A 398 -2.38 -0.44 7.78
C LEU A 398 -0.99 0.20 7.77
N GLY A 399 -0.05 -0.38 8.51
CA GLY A 399 1.36 -0.05 8.47
C GLY A 399 2.12 -1.07 7.63
N GLU A 400 3.14 -0.63 6.90
CA GLU A 400 4.08 -1.51 6.22
C GLU A 400 5.49 -1.19 6.67
N ILE A 401 6.27 -2.21 7.04
CA ILE A 401 7.67 -2.11 7.42
C ILE A 401 8.52 -2.89 6.41
N ARG A 402 9.58 -2.26 5.91
CA ARG A 402 10.57 -2.90 5.04
C ARG A 402 11.97 -2.69 5.59
N ILE A 403 12.70 -3.78 5.83
CA ILE A 403 14.10 -3.71 6.24
C ILE A 403 14.96 -3.66 4.99
N LEU A 404 15.65 -2.55 4.78
CA LEU A 404 16.56 -2.37 3.65
C LEU A 404 17.98 -2.80 4.00
N GLN A 405 18.35 -2.66 5.28
CA GLN A 405 19.66 -3.07 5.79
C GLN A 405 19.55 -3.42 7.27
N TYR A 406 20.05 -4.60 7.66
CA TYR A 406 20.16 -4.98 9.06
C TYR A 406 21.31 -4.24 9.76
N GLY A 407 21.01 -3.69 10.93
CA GLY A 407 21.99 -3.17 11.88
C GLY A 407 21.92 -3.89 13.23
N LYS A 408 22.96 -3.75 14.04
CA LYS A 408 23.01 -4.30 15.41
C LYS A 408 21.87 -3.79 16.30
N ASP A 409 21.28 -2.65 15.96
CA ASP A 409 20.15 -2.03 16.65
C ASP A 409 18.76 -2.51 16.18
N ILE A 410 18.66 -3.45 15.22
CA ILE A 410 17.40 -3.84 14.56
C ILE A 410 16.24 -4.08 15.54
N ILE A 411 16.45 -4.87 16.60
CA ILE A 411 15.38 -5.19 17.56
C ILE A 411 14.95 -3.96 18.35
N MET A 412 15.88 -3.09 18.74
CA MET A 412 15.55 -1.84 19.42
C MET A 412 14.79 -0.89 18.50
N SER A 413 15.24 -0.79 17.24
CA SER A 413 14.61 0.04 16.23
C SER A 413 13.20 -0.46 15.89
N LEU A 414 13.00 -1.77 15.71
CA LEU A 414 11.67 -2.36 15.51
C LEU A 414 10.75 -2.17 16.72
N ARG A 415 11.24 -2.31 17.96
CA ARG A 415 10.44 -2.03 19.16
C ARG A 415 9.95 -0.59 19.21
N ARG A 416 10.79 0.37 18.82
CA ARG A 416 10.42 1.78 18.73
C ARG A 416 9.35 2.01 17.67
N GLU A 417 9.52 1.45 16.48
CA GLU A 417 8.54 1.56 15.39
C GLU A 417 7.21 0.88 15.73
N LEU A 418 7.24 -0.32 16.31
CA LEU A 418 6.03 -1.00 16.80
C LEU A 418 5.32 -0.21 17.89
N HIS A 419 6.07 0.36 18.85
CA HIS A 419 5.47 1.20 19.88
C HIS A 419 4.79 2.43 19.25
N ARG A 420 5.43 3.05 18.24
CA ARG A 420 4.83 4.15 17.46
C ARG A 420 3.54 3.70 16.78
N LEU A 421 3.59 2.67 15.94
CA LEU A 421 2.45 2.23 15.15
C LEU A 421 1.25 1.84 16.02
N ARG A 422 1.48 1.21 17.18
CA ARG A 422 0.41 0.92 18.15
C ARG A 422 -0.22 2.18 18.72
N LYS A 423 0.59 3.18 19.05
CA LYS A 423 0.14 4.46 19.60
C LYS A 423 -0.63 5.30 18.57
N GLU A 424 -0.30 5.13 17.30
CA GLU A 424 -1.04 5.68 16.17
C GLU A 424 -2.29 4.86 15.79
N GLU A 425 -2.66 3.87 16.60
CA GLU A 425 -3.84 3.01 16.38
C GLU A 425 -3.84 2.34 14.99
N VAL A 426 -2.65 2.01 14.49
CA VAL A 426 -2.50 1.17 13.31
C VAL A 426 -2.87 -0.25 13.71
N HIS A 427 -3.93 -0.79 13.12
CA HIS A 427 -4.53 -2.06 13.49
C HIS A 427 -3.77 -3.26 12.92
N VAL A 428 -3.19 -3.13 11.73
CA VAL A 428 -2.44 -4.19 11.06
C VAL A 428 -1.10 -3.65 10.62
N ILE A 429 -0.02 -4.40 10.86
CA ILE A 429 1.31 -4.05 10.37
C ILE A 429 1.83 -5.22 9.55
N GLU A 430 2.12 -4.98 8.28
CA GLU A 430 2.75 -5.94 7.37
C GLU A 430 4.25 -5.66 7.30
N MET A 431 5.07 -6.71 7.35
CA MET A 431 6.52 -6.61 7.23
C MET A 431 7.03 -7.54 6.14
N PHE A 432 7.82 -6.99 5.23
CA PHE A 432 8.48 -7.74 4.17
C PHE A 432 9.97 -7.87 4.50
N LEU A 433 10.43 -9.11 4.67
CA LEU A 433 11.84 -9.43 4.93
C LEU A 433 12.43 -10.20 3.76
N SER A 434 13.53 -9.70 3.20
CA SER A 434 14.18 -10.34 2.07
C SER A 434 14.77 -11.70 2.45
N LEU A 435 14.37 -12.76 1.76
CA LEU A 435 14.97 -14.09 1.87
C LEU A 435 16.33 -14.18 1.13
N SER A 436 16.77 -13.09 0.48
CA SER A 436 18.11 -12.97 -0.09
C SER A 436 19.14 -12.42 0.92
N ASP A 437 18.70 -11.93 2.07
CA ASP A 437 19.59 -11.40 3.12
C ASP A 437 19.95 -12.49 4.14
N PRO A 438 21.25 -12.76 4.41
CA PRO A 438 21.69 -13.75 5.39
C PRO A 438 21.28 -13.44 6.84
N MET A 439 20.89 -12.20 7.15
CA MET A 439 20.44 -11.82 8.49
C MET A 439 18.98 -12.18 8.75
N THR A 440 18.17 -12.42 7.72
CA THR A 440 16.76 -12.80 7.86
C THR A 440 16.55 -14.01 8.76
N PRO A 441 17.16 -15.20 8.51
CA PRO A 441 16.99 -16.35 9.40
C PRO A 441 17.52 -16.12 10.83
N VAL A 442 18.48 -15.20 11.02
CA VAL A 442 19.05 -14.88 12.33
C VAL A 442 18.08 -14.08 13.18
N PHE A 443 17.37 -13.10 12.58
CA PHE A 443 16.53 -12.16 13.32
C PHE A 443 15.04 -12.51 13.34
N VAL A 444 14.54 -13.37 12.44
CA VAL A 444 13.13 -13.78 12.45
C VAL A 444 12.68 -14.26 13.84
N PRO A 445 13.41 -15.15 14.56
CA PRO A 445 12.99 -15.57 15.90
C PRO A 445 12.90 -14.41 16.92
N GLU A 446 13.73 -13.38 16.79
CA GLU A 446 13.67 -12.20 17.66
C GLU A 446 12.56 -11.23 17.26
N ILE A 447 12.21 -11.17 15.97
CA ILE A 447 11.10 -10.38 15.43
C ILE A 447 9.76 -11.02 15.85
N GLU A 448 9.65 -12.34 15.83
CA GLU A 448 8.47 -13.07 16.29
C GLU A 448 8.20 -12.88 17.78
N LYS A 449 9.25 -12.78 18.61
CA LYS A 449 9.11 -12.39 20.03
C LYS A 449 8.49 -11.01 20.24
N LEU A 450 8.46 -10.15 19.22
CA LEU A 450 7.76 -8.87 19.26
C LEU A 450 6.26 -9.00 18.96
N GLY A 451 5.78 -10.17 18.54
CA GLY A 451 4.39 -10.46 18.17
C GLY A 451 4.13 -10.55 16.68
N PHE A 452 5.16 -10.43 15.84
CA PHE A 452 5.02 -10.72 14.41
C PHE A 452 4.89 -12.23 14.18
N PHE A 453 4.17 -12.63 13.13
CA PHE A 453 4.06 -14.04 12.73
C PHE A 453 4.00 -14.16 11.21
N PHE A 454 4.41 -15.32 10.70
CA PHE A 454 4.51 -15.59 9.27
C PHE A 454 3.15 -15.76 8.61
N THR A 455 2.94 -15.11 7.46
CA THR A 455 1.70 -15.22 6.68
C THR A 455 1.91 -15.57 5.20
N GLY A 456 3.15 -15.73 4.75
CA GLY A 456 3.43 -16.19 3.38
C GLY A 456 4.71 -15.64 2.77
N ILE A 457 4.79 -15.71 1.45
CA ILE A 457 5.91 -15.16 0.66
C ILE A 457 5.38 -14.19 -0.40
N MET A 458 6.24 -13.24 -0.76
CA MET A 458 6.05 -12.35 -1.90
C MET A 458 7.26 -12.47 -2.83
N PRO A 459 7.12 -13.12 -3.99
CA PRO A 459 8.21 -13.23 -4.95
C PRO A 459 8.56 -11.89 -5.63
N GLU A 460 9.80 -11.77 -6.10
CA GLU A 460 10.25 -10.65 -6.95
C GLU A 460 9.98 -9.23 -6.38
N THR A 461 10.09 -9.04 -5.06
CA THR A 461 10.13 -7.68 -4.48
C THR A 461 11.42 -6.97 -4.86
N ALA A 462 11.51 -5.65 -4.65
CA ALA A 462 12.73 -4.89 -4.95
C ALA A 462 13.97 -5.40 -4.18
N GLY A 463 13.78 -6.00 -3.01
CA GLY A 463 14.84 -6.62 -2.21
C GLY A 463 15.12 -8.09 -2.54
N GLY A 464 14.55 -8.64 -3.62
CA GLY A 464 14.51 -10.08 -3.91
C GLY A 464 13.22 -10.73 -3.41
N ASP A 465 13.15 -12.05 -3.38
CA ASP A 465 11.98 -12.73 -2.79
C ASP A 465 11.91 -12.45 -1.29
N SER A 466 10.72 -12.13 -0.79
CA SER A 466 10.51 -11.79 0.61
C SER A 466 9.57 -12.76 1.30
N MET A 467 9.78 -12.99 2.59
CA MET A 467 8.74 -13.51 3.47
C MET A 467 7.87 -12.36 3.99
N ILE A 468 6.60 -12.67 4.23
CA ILE A 468 5.60 -11.75 4.78
C ILE A 468 5.39 -12.13 6.24
N LEU A 469 5.57 -11.14 7.12
CA LEU A 469 5.17 -11.22 8.52
C LEU A 469 4.05 -10.21 8.79
N GLN A 470 3.13 -10.53 9.69
CA GLN A 470 2.11 -9.60 10.15
C GLN A 470 2.13 -9.45 11.66
N TYR A 471 1.72 -8.27 12.13
CA TYR A 471 1.42 -7.97 13.54
C TYR A 471 0.00 -7.43 13.61
N LEU A 472 -0.81 -8.00 14.49
CA LEU A 472 -2.20 -7.60 14.70
C LEU A 472 -2.31 -6.81 16.02
N ASN A 473 -2.68 -5.55 15.92
CA ASN A 473 -2.81 -4.65 17.06
C ASN A 473 -4.27 -4.58 17.51
N GLY A 474 -4.65 -5.48 18.43
CA GLY A 474 -6.03 -5.55 18.95
C GLY A 474 -7.05 -6.04 17.92
N VAL A 475 -6.59 -6.66 16.85
CA VAL A 475 -7.43 -7.31 15.83
C VAL A 475 -7.41 -8.81 16.07
N GLN A 476 -8.60 -9.42 16.12
CA GLN A 476 -8.77 -10.87 16.12
C GLN A 476 -9.30 -11.31 14.75
N ILE A 477 -8.89 -12.49 14.31
CA ILE A 477 -9.30 -13.10 13.05
C ILE A 477 -10.17 -14.31 13.39
N GLU A 478 -11.42 -14.31 12.91
CA GLU A 478 -12.27 -15.50 12.95
C GLU A 478 -11.95 -16.33 11.71
N TYR A 479 -11.00 -17.27 11.85
CA TYR A 479 -10.43 -18.04 10.73
C TYR A 479 -11.49 -18.89 10.01
N GLU A 480 -12.50 -19.38 10.73
CA GLU A 480 -13.60 -20.20 10.22
C GLU A 480 -14.53 -19.44 9.26
N GLU A 481 -14.54 -18.10 9.33
CA GLU A 481 -15.33 -17.27 8.41
C GLU A 481 -14.60 -17.01 7.08
N LEU A 482 -13.30 -17.34 6.98
CA LEU A 482 -12.53 -17.12 5.78
C LEU A 482 -12.87 -18.17 4.71
N THR A 483 -13.41 -17.72 3.58
CA THR A 483 -13.66 -18.59 2.43
C THR A 483 -12.38 -18.80 1.63
N ILE A 484 -11.81 -20.00 1.69
CA ILE A 484 -10.57 -20.37 0.98
C ILE A 484 -10.83 -21.43 -0.08
N VAL A 485 -10.24 -21.27 -1.26
CA VAL A 485 -10.51 -22.13 -2.43
C VAL A 485 -9.41 -23.16 -2.70
N SER A 486 -8.13 -22.84 -2.53
CA SER A 486 -7.04 -23.76 -2.90
C SER A 486 -6.58 -24.62 -1.73
N ASP A 487 -6.11 -25.83 -2.03
CA ASP A 487 -5.54 -26.72 -1.03
C ASP A 487 -4.29 -26.11 -0.39
N MET A 488 -3.42 -25.48 -1.19
CA MET A 488 -2.21 -24.79 -0.68
C MET A 488 -2.57 -23.62 0.24
N ALA A 489 -3.59 -22.81 -0.09
CA ALA A 489 -4.01 -21.72 0.77
C ALA A 489 -4.65 -22.24 2.07
N ASN A 490 -5.38 -23.36 2.04
CA ASN A 490 -5.88 -23.99 3.26
C ASN A 490 -4.74 -24.53 4.13
N GLU A 491 -3.76 -25.22 3.55
CA GLU A 491 -2.58 -25.70 4.29
C GLU A 491 -1.79 -24.53 4.91
N LEU A 492 -1.59 -23.46 4.15
CA LEU A 492 -0.95 -22.26 4.66
C LEU A 492 -1.79 -21.60 5.76
N LEU A 493 -3.11 -21.51 5.62
CA LEU A 493 -3.97 -20.89 6.64
C LEU A 493 -3.91 -21.66 7.96
N THR A 494 -3.94 -23.00 7.92
CA THR A 494 -3.74 -23.85 9.10
C THR A 494 -2.40 -23.57 9.76
N TYR A 495 -1.32 -23.50 8.97
CA TYR A 495 0.00 -23.16 9.49
C TYR A 495 0.04 -21.78 10.14
N ILE A 496 -0.61 -20.79 9.51
CA ILE A 496 -0.70 -19.43 10.07
C ILE A 496 -1.45 -19.46 11.41
N GLN A 497 -2.60 -20.13 11.46
CA GLN A 497 -3.43 -20.24 12.67
C GLN A 497 -2.67 -20.91 13.82
N GLU A 498 -1.85 -21.93 13.56
CA GLU A 498 -1.00 -22.60 14.56
C GLU A 498 0.15 -21.70 15.09
N ASN A 499 0.55 -20.69 14.31
CA ASN A 499 1.65 -19.78 14.66
C ASN A 499 1.18 -18.36 14.98
N ASP A 500 -0.13 -18.09 14.97
CA ASP A 500 -0.70 -16.79 15.30
C ASP A 500 -0.68 -16.59 16.83
N PRO A 501 0.13 -15.66 17.36
CA PRO A 501 0.24 -15.43 18.80
C PRO A 501 -1.01 -14.77 19.41
N TYR A 502 -1.97 -14.36 18.58
CA TYR A 502 -3.24 -13.74 18.98
C TYR A 502 -4.42 -14.72 18.93
N TYR A 503 -4.21 -15.92 18.38
CA TYR A 503 -5.22 -16.96 18.31
C TYR A 503 -5.24 -17.74 19.64
N THR A 504 -6.38 -17.73 20.33
CA THR A 504 -6.57 -18.36 21.66
C THR A 504 -7.68 -19.38 21.67
#